data_AF-A0AA42LIQ9-F1
#
_entry.id   AF-A0AA42LIQ9-F1
#
_cell.length_a   1.000
_cell.length_b   1.000
_cell.length_c   1.000
_cell.angle_alpha   90.00
_cell.angle_beta   90.00
_cell.angle_gamma   90.00
#
_symmetry.space_group_name_H-M   'P 1'
#
loop_
_entity.id
_entity.type
_entity.pdbx_description
1 polymer ?
#
loop_
_entity_poly.entity_id
_entity_poly.type
_entity_poly.pdbx_seq_one_letter_code
_entity_poly.pdbx_strand_id
1 'polypeptide(L)'
;MNLFDLRHKRLSLSQWATAYSYDAAWRNIEVEHYAYLRDRANQLLLFSEITFEIRNFLVTEAFDKYQAYVHLNAEAELGWMLHYRYDVLEGDRIVAKIGEGGHLYSLDHELLGCVSNTPGVVPRIIQYVDYAPVVVGTLDGLQIHRPTGEPWRMALRRNLNVQRWATS
;
A
#
# COMPACT_ATOMS: atom_id res chain seq x y z
N MET A 1 -1.14 -28.35 -19.93
CA MET A 1 -2.50 -28.18 -19.36
C MET A 1 -2.59 -26.76 -18.86
N ASN A 2 -3.49 -25.95 -19.39
CA ASN A 2 -3.61 -24.54 -19.03
C ASN A 2 -4.87 -24.31 -18.14
N LEU A 3 -5.00 -23.13 -17.53
CA LEU A 3 -6.15 -22.79 -16.67
C LEU A 3 -7.49 -22.75 -17.44
N PHE A 4 -7.47 -22.47 -18.74
CA PHE A 4 -8.67 -22.51 -19.59
C PHE A 4 -9.19 -23.95 -19.78
N ASP A 5 -8.30 -24.93 -19.89
CA ASP A 5 -8.63 -26.36 -20.03
C ASP A 5 -9.33 -26.91 -18.77
N LEU A 6 -9.09 -26.31 -17.61
CA LEU A 6 -9.65 -26.74 -16.33
C LEU A 6 -11.02 -26.12 -16.03
N ARG A 7 -11.29 -24.92 -16.55
CA ARG A 7 -12.56 -24.18 -16.33
C ARG A 7 -13.80 -24.94 -16.80
N HIS A 8 -13.68 -25.72 -17.87
CA HIS A 8 -14.82 -26.42 -18.48
C HIS A 8 -15.05 -27.82 -17.91
N LYS A 9 -14.17 -28.31 -17.01
CA LYS A 9 -14.27 -29.68 -16.50
C LYS A 9 -15.28 -29.83 -15.36
N ARG A 10 -15.32 -28.88 -14.42
CA ARG A 10 -16.17 -28.93 -13.22
C ARG A 10 -16.49 -27.53 -12.69
N LEU A 11 -17.66 -27.37 -12.08
CA LEU A 11 -18.11 -26.09 -11.50
C LEU A 11 -17.13 -25.53 -10.47
N SER A 12 -16.59 -26.40 -9.60
CA SER A 12 -15.63 -26.05 -8.55
C SER A 12 -14.31 -25.50 -9.12
N LEU A 13 -13.79 -26.13 -10.17
CA LEU A 13 -12.63 -25.64 -10.92
C LEU A 13 -12.92 -24.31 -11.64
N SER A 14 -14.12 -24.17 -12.20
CA SER A 14 -14.55 -22.89 -12.78
C SER A 14 -14.57 -21.78 -11.74
N GLN A 15 -15.11 -22.04 -10.53
CA GLN A 15 -15.14 -21.07 -9.44
C GLN A 15 -13.74 -20.65 -8.99
N TRP A 16 -12.84 -21.62 -8.84
CA TRP A 16 -11.43 -21.34 -8.53
C TRP A 16 -10.81 -20.43 -9.60
N ALA A 17 -11.00 -20.77 -10.87
CA ALA A 17 -10.40 -20.03 -11.96
C ALA A 17 -11.04 -18.65 -12.18
N THR A 18 -12.32 -18.47 -11.86
CA THR A 18 -12.99 -17.16 -11.82
C THR A 18 -12.40 -16.29 -10.71
N ALA A 19 -12.21 -16.84 -9.50
CA ALA A 19 -11.58 -16.11 -8.41
C ALA A 19 -10.11 -15.74 -8.74
N TYR A 20 -9.37 -16.64 -9.39
CA TYR A 20 -8.02 -16.35 -9.88
C TYR A 20 -7.98 -15.19 -10.90
N SER A 21 -9.01 -15.05 -11.75
CA SER A 21 -9.10 -13.94 -12.70
C SER A 21 -9.64 -12.63 -12.11
N TYR A 22 -10.00 -12.59 -10.83
CA TYR A 22 -10.56 -11.40 -10.22
C TYR A 22 -9.47 -10.40 -9.80
N ASP A 23 -9.09 -9.53 -10.74
CA ASP A 23 -7.97 -8.59 -10.56
C ASP A 23 -8.16 -7.57 -9.43
N ALA A 24 -9.40 -7.23 -9.05
CA ALA A 24 -9.63 -6.32 -7.95
C ALA A 24 -9.18 -6.90 -6.60
N ALA A 25 -9.31 -8.22 -6.37
CA ALA A 25 -8.77 -8.83 -5.15
C ALA A 25 -7.24 -8.83 -5.16
N TRP A 26 -6.63 -9.11 -6.32
CA TRP A 26 -5.18 -9.06 -6.47
C TRP A 26 -4.56 -7.68 -6.23
N ARG A 27 -5.30 -6.60 -6.45
CA ARG A 27 -4.78 -5.24 -6.20
C ARG A 27 -4.87 -4.79 -4.75
N ASN A 28 -5.87 -5.28 -4.02
CA ASN A 28 -6.24 -4.69 -2.73
C ASN A 28 -5.98 -5.61 -1.54
N ILE A 29 -5.96 -6.93 -1.75
CA ILE A 29 -5.87 -7.96 -0.71
C ILE A 29 -5.07 -9.17 -1.22
N GLU A 30 -3.93 -8.94 -1.88
CA GLU A 30 -3.17 -9.98 -2.60
C GLU A 30 -2.73 -11.13 -1.69
N VAL A 31 -2.37 -10.84 -0.44
CA VAL A 31 -1.93 -11.84 0.54
C VAL A 31 -3.10 -12.76 0.92
N GLU A 32 -4.23 -12.19 1.32
CA GLU A 32 -5.44 -12.93 1.69
C GLU A 32 -6.03 -13.69 0.50
N HIS A 33 -5.98 -13.08 -0.69
CA HIS A 33 -6.52 -13.70 -1.91
C HIS A 33 -5.67 -14.88 -2.37
N TYR A 34 -4.34 -14.80 -2.27
CA TYR A 34 -3.45 -15.94 -2.49
C TYR A 34 -3.74 -17.07 -1.49
N ALA A 35 -3.84 -16.75 -0.20
CA ALA A 35 -4.17 -17.73 0.83
C ALA A 35 -5.51 -18.42 0.55
N TYR A 36 -6.53 -17.66 0.17
CA TYR A 36 -7.84 -18.18 -0.25
C TYR A 36 -7.71 -19.18 -1.42
N LEU A 37 -7.02 -18.81 -2.50
CA LEU A 37 -6.87 -19.67 -3.68
C LEU A 37 -6.08 -20.95 -3.38
N ARG A 38 -5.02 -20.85 -2.57
CA ARG A 38 -4.23 -21.99 -2.10
C ARG A 38 -5.09 -22.95 -1.28
N ASP A 39 -5.86 -22.41 -0.33
CA ASP A 39 -6.69 -23.23 0.56
C ASP A 39 -7.85 -23.87 -0.21
N ARG A 40 -8.41 -23.18 -1.21
CA ARG A 40 -9.37 -23.79 -2.13
C ARG A 40 -8.76 -24.91 -2.96
N ALA A 41 -7.55 -24.75 -3.50
CA ALA A 41 -6.89 -25.83 -4.23
C ALA A 41 -6.63 -27.06 -3.33
N ASN A 42 -6.28 -26.85 -2.06
CA ASN A 42 -6.14 -27.92 -1.07
C ASN A 42 -7.46 -28.64 -0.78
N GLN A 43 -8.57 -27.90 -0.67
CA GLN A 43 -9.90 -28.49 -0.47
C GLN A 43 -10.33 -29.34 -1.66
N LEU A 44 -10.10 -28.86 -2.89
CA LEU A 44 -10.41 -29.64 -4.09
C LEU A 44 -9.62 -30.96 -4.11
N LEU A 45 -8.36 -30.95 -3.68
CA LEU A 45 -7.56 -32.18 -3.55
C LEU A 45 -8.13 -33.09 -2.45
N LEU A 46 -8.49 -32.53 -1.28
CA LEU A 46 -9.03 -33.30 -0.16
C LEU A 46 -10.33 -34.03 -0.53
N PHE A 47 -11.20 -33.36 -1.28
CA PHE A 47 -12.44 -33.96 -1.79
C PHE A 47 -12.23 -34.83 -3.04
N SER A 48 -10.98 -35.12 -3.41
CA SER A 48 -10.62 -35.91 -4.60
C SER A 48 -11.22 -35.36 -5.90
N GLU A 49 -11.47 -34.05 -5.95
CA GLU A 49 -11.99 -33.39 -7.15
C GLU A 49 -10.90 -33.14 -8.20
N ILE A 50 -9.65 -33.05 -7.75
CA ILE A 50 -8.45 -32.87 -8.57
C ILE A 50 -7.33 -33.78 -8.09
N THR A 51 -6.32 -33.99 -8.94
CA THR A 51 -5.11 -34.72 -8.56
C THR A 51 -4.11 -33.81 -7.85
N PHE A 52 -3.09 -34.41 -7.25
CA PHE A 52 -2.00 -33.67 -6.61
C PHE A 52 -1.25 -32.77 -7.61
N GLU A 53 -1.04 -33.25 -8.84
CA GLU A 53 -0.38 -32.51 -9.91
C GLU A 53 -1.19 -31.26 -10.29
N ILE A 54 -2.52 -31.39 -10.43
CA ILE A 54 -3.40 -30.25 -10.71
C ILE A 54 -3.34 -29.26 -9.55
N ARG A 55 -3.41 -29.74 -8.30
CA ARG A 55 -3.34 -28.87 -7.12
C ARG A 55 -2.04 -28.05 -7.11
N ASN A 56 -0.90 -28.68 -7.38
CA ASN A 56 0.39 -27.98 -7.40
C ASN A 56 0.42 -26.94 -8.51
N PHE A 57 -0.04 -27.29 -9.71
CA PHE A 57 -0.15 -26.33 -10.81
C PHE A 57 -0.99 -25.11 -10.42
N LEU A 58 -2.17 -25.29 -9.82
CA LEU A 58 -3.02 -24.18 -9.39
C LEU A 58 -2.35 -23.29 -8.34
N VAL A 59 -1.66 -23.88 -7.36
CA VAL A 59 -0.97 -23.13 -6.30
C VAL A 59 0.22 -22.36 -6.86
N THR A 60 1.00 -22.96 -7.75
CA THR A 60 2.13 -22.30 -8.43
C THR A 60 1.65 -21.10 -9.24
N GLU A 61 0.62 -21.26 -10.08
CA GLU A 61 0.06 -20.16 -10.88
C GLU A 61 -0.47 -19.00 -10.00
N ALA A 62 -1.09 -19.33 -8.86
CA ALA A 62 -1.55 -18.34 -7.90
C ALA A 62 -0.38 -17.64 -7.19
N PHE A 63 0.71 -18.37 -6.89
CA PHE A 63 1.90 -17.82 -6.25
C PHE A 63 2.66 -16.88 -7.17
N ASP A 64 2.83 -17.24 -8.44
CA ASP A 64 3.50 -16.38 -9.43
C ASP A 64 2.73 -15.08 -9.62
N LYS A 65 1.39 -15.15 -9.71
CA LYS A 65 0.53 -13.97 -9.79
C LYS A 65 0.59 -13.13 -8.52
N TYR A 66 0.62 -13.76 -7.34
CA TYR A 66 0.83 -13.08 -6.07
C TYR A 66 2.13 -12.28 -6.05
N GLN A 67 3.26 -12.89 -6.43
CA GLN A 67 4.55 -12.20 -6.48
C GLN A 67 4.52 -11.00 -7.43
N ALA A 68 3.92 -11.15 -8.62
CA ALA A 68 3.78 -10.05 -9.57
C ALA A 68 2.98 -8.88 -8.99
N TYR A 69 1.88 -9.15 -8.28
CA TYR A 69 1.06 -8.10 -7.67
C TYR A 69 1.70 -7.46 -6.43
N VAL A 70 2.46 -8.21 -5.63
CA VAL A 70 3.26 -7.63 -4.54
C VAL A 70 4.27 -6.63 -5.10
N HIS A 71 4.98 -6.98 -6.18
CA HIS A 71 5.90 -6.05 -6.83
C HIS A 71 5.19 -4.84 -7.43
N LEU A 72 4.10 -5.05 -8.17
CA LEU A 72 3.31 -3.98 -8.75
C LEU A 72 2.79 -3.00 -7.68
N ASN A 73 2.28 -3.51 -6.57
CA ASN A 73 1.76 -2.69 -5.48
C ASN A 73 2.87 -1.90 -4.78
N ALA A 74 4.03 -2.52 -4.54
CA ALA A 74 5.19 -1.83 -3.98
C ALA A 74 5.70 -0.71 -4.91
N GLU A 75 5.76 -0.96 -6.23
CA GLU A 75 6.12 0.05 -7.23
C GLU A 75 5.08 1.17 -7.31
N ALA A 76 3.79 0.84 -7.21
CA ALA A 76 2.71 1.83 -7.20
C ALA A 76 2.76 2.71 -5.95
N GLU A 77 3.03 2.13 -4.77
CA GLU A 77 3.22 2.85 -3.52
C GLU A 77 4.43 3.80 -3.60
N LEU A 78 5.57 3.30 -4.05
CA LEU A 78 6.77 4.10 -4.26
C LEU A 78 6.53 5.23 -5.26
N GLY A 79 5.90 4.92 -6.41
CA GLY A 79 5.54 5.92 -7.41
C GLY A 79 4.62 6.99 -6.83
N TRP A 80 3.63 6.61 -6.02
CA TRP A 80 2.77 7.56 -5.33
C TRP A 80 3.57 8.44 -4.35
N MET A 81 4.42 7.85 -3.50
CA MET A 81 5.27 8.59 -2.56
C MET A 81 6.19 9.60 -3.26
N LEU A 82 6.74 9.26 -4.43
CA LEU A 82 7.61 10.15 -5.18
C LEU A 82 6.82 11.27 -5.88
N HIS A 83 5.68 10.93 -6.50
CA HIS A 83 4.89 11.86 -7.31
C HIS A 83 3.99 12.80 -6.51
N TYR A 84 3.77 12.54 -5.22
CA TYR A 84 2.88 13.34 -4.40
C TYR A 84 3.57 13.81 -3.12
N ARG A 85 3.31 15.06 -2.76
CA ARG A 85 3.70 15.65 -1.46
C ARG A 85 2.55 16.46 -0.92
N TYR A 86 2.57 16.75 0.37
CA TYR A 86 1.64 17.69 0.97
C TYR A 86 2.33 19.00 1.26
N ASP A 87 1.79 20.10 0.75
CA ASP A 87 2.14 21.43 1.24
C ASP A 87 1.35 21.66 2.54
N VAL A 88 2.03 22.10 3.60
CA VAL A 88 1.44 22.39 4.92
C VAL A 88 1.21 23.88 5.03
N LEU A 89 -0.04 24.27 5.31
CA LEU A 89 -0.50 25.65 5.31
C LEU A 89 -0.90 26.13 6.70
N GLU A 90 -0.47 27.35 7.03
CA GLU A 90 -1.00 28.16 8.12
C GLU A 90 -1.82 29.31 7.51
N GLY A 91 -3.15 29.22 7.65
CA GLY A 91 -4.04 30.04 6.83
C GLY A 91 -3.82 29.74 5.34
N ASP A 92 -3.43 30.76 4.57
CA ASP A 92 -3.14 30.66 3.14
C ASP A 92 -1.64 30.56 2.81
N ARG A 93 -0.77 30.56 3.84
CA ARG A 93 0.69 30.53 3.65
C ARG A 93 1.22 29.12 3.81
N ILE A 94 2.02 28.65 2.84
CA ILE A 94 2.79 27.42 2.99
C ILE A 94 3.90 27.66 4.02
N VAL A 95 3.96 26.82 5.05
CA VAL A 95 4.94 26.90 6.16
C VAL A 95 5.87 25.69 6.19
N ALA A 96 5.43 24.54 5.67
CA ALA A 96 6.19 23.31 5.67
C ALA A 96 5.73 22.38 4.55
N LYS A 97 6.38 21.23 4.40
CA LYS A 97 6.03 20.18 3.44
C LYS A 97 6.15 18.80 4.10
N ILE A 98 5.22 17.91 3.78
CA ILE A 98 5.34 16.48 4.12
C ILE A 98 5.55 15.71 2.81
N GLY A 99 6.68 15.03 2.71
CA GLY A 99 7.08 14.27 1.53
C GLY A 99 7.23 12.78 1.79
N GLU A 100 8.18 12.18 1.09
CA GLU A 100 8.55 10.77 1.23
C GLU A 100 8.83 10.38 2.68
N GLY A 101 8.35 9.20 3.08
CA GLY A 101 8.53 8.67 4.44
C GLY A 101 7.74 9.39 5.53
N GLY A 102 6.88 10.37 5.19
CA GLY A 102 6.11 11.11 6.18
C GLY A 102 6.95 12.12 6.98
N HIS A 103 8.06 12.59 6.42
CA HIS A 103 8.89 13.62 7.05
C HIS A 103 8.30 15.01 6.83
N LEU A 104 8.11 15.75 7.93
CA LEU A 104 7.73 17.17 7.93
C LEU A 104 8.98 18.03 7.86
N TYR A 105 9.17 18.72 6.74
CA TYR A 105 10.28 19.64 6.53
C TYR A 105 9.80 21.10 6.51
N SER A 106 10.61 21.99 7.08
CA SER A 106 10.48 23.42 6.85
C SER A 106 10.75 23.77 5.38
N LEU A 107 10.43 25.00 4.98
CA LEU A 107 10.79 25.48 3.63
C LEU A 107 12.30 25.52 3.39
N ASP A 108 13.09 25.61 4.46
CA ASP A 108 14.55 25.64 4.47
C ASP A 108 15.16 24.24 4.62
N HIS A 109 14.37 23.18 4.45
CA HIS A 109 14.77 21.77 4.53
C HIS A 109 15.20 21.28 5.93
N GLU A 110 14.83 21.99 6.99
CA GLU A 110 15.02 21.50 8.36
C GLU A 110 13.96 20.45 8.71
N LEU A 111 14.38 19.34 9.32
CA LEU A 111 13.46 18.29 9.76
C LEU A 111 12.73 18.75 11.03
N LEU A 112 11.44 19.01 10.90
CA LEU A 112 10.56 19.44 11.99
C LEU A 112 9.92 18.24 12.72
N GLY A 113 9.87 17.07 12.08
CA GLY A 113 9.42 15.83 12.69
C GLY A 113 9.04 14.77 11.68
N CYS A 114 8.72 13.58 12.17
CA CYS A 114 8.34 12.42 11.37
C CYS A 114 6.95 11.94 11.77
N VAL A 115 6.10 11.62 10.79
CA VAL A 115 4.79 11.01 11.03
C VAL A 115 4.97 9.58 11.53
N SER A 116 4.48 9.31 12.74
CA SER A 116 4.45 7.99 13.33
C SER A 116 3.27 7.18 12.79
N ASN A 117 3.53 5.98 12.30
CA ASN A 117 2.49 5.07 11.83
C ASN A 117 2.28 3.90 12.81
N THR A 118 1.87 4.21 14.04
CA THR A 118 1.59 3.20 15.07
C THR A 118 0.14 2.70 14.93
N PRO A 119 -0.10 1.40 14.69
CA PRO A 119 -1.46 0.87 14.53
C PRO A 119 -2.35 1.14 15.75
N GLY A 120 -3.61 1.54 15.50
CA GLY A 120 -4.60 1.80 16.55
C GLY A 120 -4.42 3.11 17.33
N VAL A 121 -3.46 3.95 16.95
CA VAL A 121 -3.21 5.25 17.57
C VAL A 121 -3.34 6.35 16.51
N VAL A 122 -3.90 7.51 16.90
CA VAL A 122 -3.94 8.69 16.03
C VAL A 122 -2.50 9.04 15.61
N PRO A 123 -2.18 9.13 14.31
CA PRO A 123 -0.83 9.41 13.86
C PRO A 123 -0.31 10.73 14.44
N ARG A 124 0.94 10.72 14.91
CA ARG A 124 1.59 11.88 15.55
C ARG A 124 2.78 12.29 14.73
N ILE A 125 3.10 13.58 14.74
CA ILE A 125 4.36 14.08 14.22
C ILE A 125 5.31 14.17 15.42
N ILE A 126 6.40 13.42 15.36
CA ILE A 126 7.37 13.30 16.44
C ILE A 126 8.71 13.84 15.99
N GLN A 127 9.30 14.70 16.80
CA GLN A 127 10.67 15.15 16.68
C GLN A 127 11.48 14.55 17.84
N TYR A 128 12.71 14.12 17.61
CA TYR A 128 13.59 13.70 18.70
C TYR A 128 14.48 14.87 19.10
N VAL A 129 14.36 15.31 20.36
CA VAL A 129 15.19 16.36 20.97
C VAL A 129 15.89 15.73 22.16
N ASP A 130 17.22 15.75 22.17
CA ASP A 130 18.04 15.12 23.22
C ASP A 130 17.65 13.66 23.52
N TYR A 131 17.40 12.89 22.45
CA TYR A 131 16.95 11.48 22.50
C TYR A 131 15.56 11.26 23.12
N ALA A 132 14.81 12.31 23.45
CA ALA A 132 13.43 12.23 23.91
C ALA A 132 12.46 12.54 22.75
N PRO A 133 11.39 11.75 22.58
CA PRO A 133 10.36 12.04 21.58
C PRO A 133 9.49 13.22 22.04
N VAL A 134 9.39 14.24 21.21
CA VAL A 134 8.53 15.42 21.39
C VAL A 134 7.45 15.38 20.33
N VAL A 135 6.18 15.47 20.75
CA VAL A 135 5.05 15.53 19.82
C VAL A 135 4.89 16.96 19.34
N VAL A 136 5.14 17.19 18.05
CA VAL A 136 4.98 18.51 17.41
C VAL A 136 3.59 18.70 16.79
N GLY A 137 2.81 17.62 16.67
CA GLY A 137 1.40 17.68 16.30
C GLY A 137 0.76 16.29 16.20
N THR A 138 -0.57 16.28 16.06
CA THR A 138 -1.35 15.07 15.76
C THR A 138 -2.07 15.25 14.43
N LEU A 139 -2.13 14.19 13.63
CA LEU A 139 -2.75 14.17 12.32
C LEU A 139 -4.19 13.65 12.41
N ASP A 140 -5.13 14.44 11.92
CA ASP A 140 -6.51 14.02 11.65
C ASP A 140 -6.86 14.34 10.20
N GLY A 141 -6.92 13.29 9.36
CA GLY A 141 -7.07 13.44 7.92
C GLY A 141 -5.99 14.34 7.30
N LEU A 142 -6.41 15.50 6.79
CA LEU A 142 -5.53 16.53 6.18
C LEU A 142 -5.28 17.72 7.10
N GLN A 143 -5.41 17.55 8.43
CA GLN A 143 -5.13 18.58 9.40
C GLN A 143 -4.06 18.12 10.40
N ILE A 144 -3.15 19.03 10.74
CA ILE A 144 -2.15 18.84 11.79
C ILE A 144 -2.57 19.74 12.96
N HIS A 145 -3.06 19.11 14.03
CA HIS A 145 -3.34 19.79 15.29
C HIS A 145 -2.03 19.98 16.04
N ARG A 146 -1.62 21.23 16.23
CA ARG A 146 -0.41 21.57 16.95
C ARG A 146 -0.69 21.60 18.46
N PRO A 147 0.31 21.33 19.31
CA PRO A 147 0.19 21.54 20.75
C PRO A 147 -0.16 23.00 21.10
N THR A 148 0.28 23.93 20.26
CA THR A 148 0.03 25.37 20.40
C THR A 148 -0.29 25.99 19.04
N GLY A 149 -1.24 26.93 19.03
CA GLY A 149 -1.67 27.65 17.83
C GLY A 149 -2.73 26.94 17.01
N GLU A 150 -3.12 27.58 15.91
CA GLU A 150 -4.17 27.08 15.01
C GLU A 150 -3.74 25.78 14.29
N PRO A 151 -4.66 24.90 13.89
CA PRO A 151 -4.31 23.73 13.09
C PRO A 151 -3.68 24.12 11.75
N TRP A 152 -2.68 23.36 11.31
CA TRP A 152 -2.22 23.46 9.93
C TRP A 152 -3.07 22.58 9.01
N ARG A 153 -3.28 23.05 7.78
CA ARG A 153 -3.97 22.29 6.74
C ARG A 153 -2.96 21.69 5.77
N MET A 154 -3.22 20.47 5.33
CA MET A 154 -2.43 19.79 4.30
C MET A 154 -3.16 19.88 2.96
N ALA A 155 -2.46 20.32 1.92
CA ALA A 155 -2.94 20.29 0.56
C ALA A 155 -2.07 19.37 -0.29
N LEU A 156 -2.69 18.37 -0.90
CA LEU A 156 -2.00 17.46 -1.81
C LEU A 156 -1.47 18.26 -3.01
N ARG A 157 -0.19 18.09 -3.30
CA ARG A 157 0.48 18.68 -4.45
C ARG A 157 1.22 17.60 -5.22
N ARG A 158 0.99 17.60 -6.53
CA ARG A 158 1.76 16.77 -7.45
C ARG A 158 3.19 17.31 -7.56
N ASN A 159 4.17 16.45 -7.33
CA ASN A 159 5.58 16.72 -7.53
C ASN A 159 5.93 16.58 -9.02
N LEU A 160 5.86 17.70 -9.75
CA LEU A 160 6.14 17.74 -11.19
C LEU A 160 7.62 17.51 -11.54
N ASN A 161 8.53 17.61 -10.55
CA ASN A 161 9.97 17.45 -10.77
C ASN A 161 10.42 15.99 -10.93
N VAL A 162 9.58 15.01 -10.55
CA VAL A 162 9.93 13.58 -10.62
C VAL A 162 10.10 13.10 -12.07
N GLN A 163 9.44 13.76 -13.04
CA GLN A 163 9.66 13.47 -14.46
C GLN A 163 11.12 13.64 -14.91
N ARG A 164 11.93 14.44 -14.22
CA ARG A 164 13.34 14.67 -14.60
C ARG A 164 14.28 13.53 -14.19
N TRP A 165 13.89 12.68 -13.25
CA TRP A 165 14.75 11.61 -12.72
C TRP A 165 14.54 10.27 -13.44
N ALA A 166 13.45 10.12 -14.20
CA ALA A 166 13.17 8.93 -14.99
C ALA A 166 13.85 8.93 -16.38
N THR A 167 14.61 9.97 -16.73
CA THR A 167 15.23 10.17 -18.06
C THR A 167 16.76 10.29 -18.01
N SER A 168 17.42 9.87 -16.94
CA SER A 168 18.89 9.81 -16.84
C SER A 168 19.39 8.37 -16.76
#